data_AF-A0A662GGS2-F1
#
_entry.id   AF-A0A662GGS2-F1
#
_cell.length_a   1.000
_cell.length_b   1.000
_cell.length_c   1.000
_cell.angle_alpha   90.00
_cell.angle_beta   90.00
_cell.angle_gamma   90.00
#
_symmetry.space_group_name_H-M   'P 1'
#
loop_
_entity.id
_entity.type
_entity.pdbx_description
1 polymer ?
#
loop_
_entity_poly.entity_id
_entity_poly.type
_entity_poly.pdbx_seq_one_letter_code
_entity_poly.pdbx_strand_id
1 'polypeptide(L)'
;MNIGLSRDIKFIPEMEAIESIPFFRNLYFEIVVSQKYLEDISISEIIDLCEFTSDVNIIGIRLSSNILYDLDLVEKSLYILDELKAKFLVVPFFTNSKYQVKDMDKIFELTANYNKTICIETLSPKFFLPIKYITEMIDKYTKSVFGIAYNMYYNRMNKNMFNEIGENIEYIKILYFMNFYKENKLNILDNMGEINIFRLIRYLHRYKFRYFLILDYPDITIYNLINDIEKIMEFLFSIKEK
;
A
#
# COMPACT_ATOMS: atom_id res chain seq x y z
N MET A 1 -4.19 11.66 -7.71
CA MET A 1 -3.21 11.18 -6.73
C MET A 1 -3.80 11.40 -5.36
N ASN A 2 -3.89 10.31 -4.60
CA ASN A 2 -4.58 10.23 -3.32
C ASN A 2 -3.52 9.94 -2.24
N ILE A 3 -3.62 10.60 -1.09
CA ILE A 3 -2.68 10.41 0.03
C ILE A 3 -3.32 9.51 1.07
N GLY A 4 -2.57 8.55 1.59
CA GLY A 4 -3.05 7.70 2.65
C GLY A 4 -1.97 7.20 3.59
N LEU A 5 -2.41 6.38 4.53
CA LEU A 5 -1.64 5.87 5.67
C LEU A 5 -1.75 4.34 5.71
N SER A 6 -0.63 3.66 5.99
CA SER A 6 -0.62 2.22 6.27
C SER A 6 -0.55 2.00 7.78
N ARG A 7 -1.53 1.33 8.39
CA ARG A 7 -1.64 1.20 9.86
C ARG A 7 -2.04 -0.20 10.27
N ASP A 8 -1.43 -0.71 11.34
CA ASP A 8 -1.84 -1.98 11.95
C ASP A 8 -3.31 -1.92 12.39
N ILE A 9 -4.05 -3.02 12.27
CA ILE A 9 -5.46 -3.08 12.70
C ILE A 9 -5.67 -2.67 14.16
N LYS A 10 -4.66 -2.86 15.03
CA LYS A 10 -4.68 -2.42 16.43
C LYS A 10 -4.64 -0.90 16.61
N PHE A 11 -4.36 -0.16 15.54
CA PHE A 11 -4.39 1.30 15.53
C PHE A 11 -5.81 1.86 15.44
N ILE A 12 -6.80 1.07 15.03
CA ILE A 12 -8.17 1.56 14.82
C ILE A 12 -8.78 2.22 16.08
N PRO A 13 -8.58 1.68 17.30
CA PRO A 13 -9.01 2.36 18.54
C PRO A 13 -8.33 3.72 18.80
N GLU A 14 -7.20 4.02 18.15
CA GLU A 14 -6.49 5.30 18.26
C GLU A 14 -6.91 6.31 17.17
N MET A 15 -7.88 5.96 16.31
CA MET A 15 -8.33 6.81 15.20
C MET A 15 -9.01 8.10 15.65
N GLU A 16 -9.61 8.18 16.85
CA GLU A 16 -10.18 9.43 17.39
C GLU A 16 -9.16 10.58 17.38
N ALA A 17 -7.87 10.28 17.62
CA ALA A 17 -6.82 11.29 17.57
C ALA A 17 -6.47 11.71 16.11
N ILE A 18 -6.65 10.83 15.12
CA ILE A 18 -6.48 11.15 13.70
C ILE A 18 -7.68 11.92 13.14
N GLU A 19 -8.89 11.70 13.66
CA GLU A 19 -10.08 12.46 13.25
C GLU A 19 -9.92 13.97 13.47
N SER A 20 -9.08 14.36 14.43
CA SER A 20 -8.74 15.77 14.68
C SER A 20 -7.89 16.44 13.58
N ILE A 21 -7.37 15.67 12.61
CA ILE A 21 -6.49 16.17 11.55
C ILE A 21 -7.29 17.00 10.53
N PRO A 22 -6.85 18.23 10.22
CA PRO A 22 -7.33 18.96 9.06
C PRO A 22 -7.15 18.08 7.82
N PHE A 23 -8.20 17.93 6.99
CA PHE A 23 -8.21 17.04 5.82
C PHE A 23 -8.34 15.53 6.10
N PHE A 24 -8.67 15.10 7.33
CA PHE A 24 -8.90 13.68 7.65
C PHE A 24 -9.78 12.95 6.63
N ARG A 25 -10.91 13.56 6.25
CA ARG A 25 -11.86 13.01 5.26
C ARG A 25 -11.29 12.85 3.86
N ASN A 26 -10.15 13.49 3.56
CA ASN A 26 -9.44 13.39 2.30
C ASN A 26 -8.30 12.36 2.36
N LEU A 27 -8.07 11.73 3.51
CA LEU A 27 -7.09 10.68 3.70
C LEU A 27 -7.68 9.30 3.42
N TYR A 28 -6.80 8.41 2.99
CA TYR A 28 -7.09 7.02 2.71
C TYR A 28 -6.28 6.11 3.63
N PHE A 29 -6.81 4.93 3.94
CA PHE A 29 -6.21 4.03 4.92
C PHE A 29 -6.04 2.64 4.34
N GLU A 30 -4.83 2.10 4.51
CA GLU A 30 -4.53 0.70 4.31
C GLU A 30 -4.35 0.05 5.68
N ILE A 31 -5.02 -1.08 5.89
CA ILE A 31 -4.99 -1.80 7.15
C ILE A 31 -3.97 -2.93 7.03
N VAL A 32 -2.98 -2.93 7.92
CA VAL A 32 -1.96 -3.97 8.02
C VAL A 32 -2.47 -5.06 8.96
N VAL A 33 -2.49 -6.29 8.47
CA VAL A 33 -2.95 -7.46 9.20
C VAL A 33 -1.91 -8.58 9.05
N SER A 34 -1.61 -9.30 10.13
CA SER A 34 -0.76 -10.50 10.04
C SER A 34 -1.58 -11.69 9.53
N GLN A 35 -0.95 -12.62 8.81
CA GLN A 35 -1.62 -13.84 8.36
C GLN A 35 -2.27 -14.61 9.52
N LYS A 36 -1.55 -14.78 10.64
CA LYS A 36 -2.08 -15.46 11.82
C LYS A 36 -3.34 -14.77 12.36
N TYR A 37 -3.32 -13.44 12.43
CA TYR A 37 -4.50 -12.70 12.88
C TYR A 37 -5.68 -12.93 11.93
N LEU A 38 -5.44 -12.91 10.63
CA LEU A 38 -6.46 -13.18 9.62
C LEU A 38 -7.00 -14.62 9.72
N GLU A 39 -6.17 -15.61 10.04
CA GLU A 39 -6.58 -17.00 10.27
C GLU A 39 -7.49 -17.12 11.50
N ASP A 40 -7.07 -16.53 12.62
CA ASP A 40 -7.69 -16.71 13.94
C ASP A 40 -8.98 -15.88 14.14
N ILE A 41 -9.09 -14.71 13.50
CA ILE A 41 -10.19 -13.77 13.76
C ILE A 41 -11.41 -14.05 12.88
N SER A 42 -12.60 -13.78 13.42
CA SER A 42 -13.82 -13.78 12.62
C SER A 42 -13.86 -12.58 11.65
N ILE A 43 -14.53 -12.76 10.52
CA ILE A 43 -14.68 -11.69 9.53
C ILE A 43 -15.45 -10.50 10.14
N SER A 44 -16.50 -10.79 10.92
CA SER A 44 -17.32 -9.77 11.58
C SER A 44 -16.51 -8.90 12.53
N GLU A 45 -15.58 -9.47 13.31
CA GLU A 45 -14.75 -8.65 14.21
C GLU A 45 -13.83 -7.68 13.47
N ILE A 46 -13.29 -8.07 12.29
CA ILE A 46 -12.50 -7.13 11.47
C ILE A 46 -13.40 -6.01 10.94
N ILE A 47 -14.58 -6.36 10.46
CA ILE A 47 -15.54 -5.39 9.91
C ILE A 47 -15.98 -4.42 11.00
N ASP A 48 -16.40 -4.93 12.17
CA ASP A 48 -16.86 -4.13 13.30
C ASP A 48 -15.79 -3.14 13.76
N LEU A 49 -14.52 -3.57 13.83
CA LEU A 49 -13.40 -2.67 14.15
C LEU A 49 -13.29 -1.53 13.13
N CYS A 50 -13.42 -1.84 11.84
CA CYS A 50 -13.29 -0.87 10.76
C CYS A 50 -14.53 0.04 10.58
N GLU A 51 -15.73 -0.47 10.83
CA GLU A 51 -16.99 0.29 10.73
C GLU A 51 -17.19 1.23 11.91
N PHE A 52 -16.57 0.95 13.06
CA PHE A 52 -16.59 1.84 14.22
C PHE A 52 -16.06 3.24 13.89
N THR A 53 -15.27 3.37 12.81
CA THR A 53 -14.70 4.63 12.32
C THR A 53 -15.35 5.04 11.01
N SER A 54 -16.65 5.36 11.08
CA SER A 54 -17.56 5.57 9.93
C SER A 54 -17.11 6.62 8.89
N ASP A 55 -16.09 7.43 9.19
CA ASP A 55 -15.55 8.48 8.31
C ASP A 55 -14.21 8.09 7.63
N VAL A 56 -13.74 6.84 7.77
CA VAL A 56 -12.44 6.40 7.24
C VAL A 56 -12.54 5.81 5.83
N ASN A 57 -11.77 6.35 4.89
CA ASN A 57 -11.68 5.80 3.53
C ASN A 57 -10.68 4.62 3.47
N ILE A 58 -11.13 3.41 3.79
CA ILE A 58 -10.29 2.21 3.67
C ILE A 58 -10.12 1.85 2.19
N ILE A 59 -8.87 1.71 1.74
CA ILE A 59 -8.55 1.35 0.36
C ILE A 59 -8.16 -0.11 0.19
N GLY A 60 -7.71 -0.75 1.27
CA GLY A 60 -7.17 -2.09 1.18
C GLY A 60 -6.63 -2.67 2.47
N ILE A 61 -6.25 -3.94 2.38
CA ILE A 61 -5.59 -4.72 3.43
C ILE A 61 -4.20 -5.10 2.93
N ARG A 62 -3.19 -4.95 3.78
CA ARG A 62 -1.82 -5.39 3.52
C ARG A 62 -1.43 -6.51 4.48
N LEU A 63 -0.89 -7.57 3.92
CA LEU A 63 -0.43 -8.74 4.67
C LEU A 63 1.09 -8.75 4.76
N SER A 64 1.62 -9.21 5.90
CA SER A 64 3.07 -9.39 6.10
C SER A 64 3.62 -10.65 5.41
N SER A 65 2.73 -11.51 4.92
CA SER A 65 3.04 -12.85 4.42
C SER A 65 2.32 -13.09 3.10
N ASN A 66 2.93 -13.92 2.26
CA ASN A 66 2.31 -14.35 1.03
C ASN A 66 1.19 -15.32 1.40
N ILE A 67 -0.03 -15.06 0.94
CA ILE A 67 -1.17 -15.97 1.13
C ILE A 67 -1.63 -16.59 -0.18
N LEU A 68 -0.98 -16.27 -1.31
CA LEU A 68 -1.42 -16.72 -2.63
C LEU A 68 -1.33 -18.24 -2.84
N TYR A 69 -0.74 -19.00 -1.91
CA TYR A 69 -0.78 -20.46 -1.95
C TYR A 69 -2.03 -21.04 -1.25
N ASP A 70 -2.82 -20.21 -0.57
CA ASP A 70 -3.99 -20.57 0.22
C ASP A 70 -5.23 -19.86 -0.33
N LEU A 71 -6.03 -20.58 -1.11
CA LEU A 71 -7.21 -20.02 -1.77
C LEU A 71 -8.29 -19.58 -0.77
N ASP A 72 -8.43 -20.28 0.36
CA ASP A 72 -9.44 -19.97 1.36
C ASP A 72 -9.10 -18.64 2.06
N LEU A 73 -7.81 -18.41 2.37
CA LEU A 73 -7.35 -17.14 2.91
C LEU A 73 -7.45 -16.00 1.89
N VAL A 74 -7.19 -16.26 0.61
CA VAL A 74 -7.40 -15.25 -0.45
C VAL A 74 -8.87 -14.88 -0.54
N GLU A 75 -9.78 -15.85 -0.57
CA GLU A 75 -11.22 -15.60 -0.61
C GLU A 75 -11.70 -14.82 0.62
N LYS A 76 -11.29 -15.24 1.82
CA LYS A 76 -11.58 -14.53 3.07
C LYS A 76 -11.14 -13.07 3.00
N SER A 77 -9.92 -12.82 2.48
CA SER A 77 -9.39 -11.46 2.34
C SER A 77 -10.21 -10.62 1.35
N LEU A 78 -10.60 -11.20 0.21
CA LEU A 78 -11.40 -10.52 -0.80
C LEU A 78 -12.82 -10.21 -0.31
N TYR A 79 -13.41 -11.10 0.47
CA TYR A 79 -14.70 -10.90 1.11
C TYR A 79 -14.64 -9.74 2.11
N ILE A 80 -13.64 -9.70 2.99
CA ILE A 80 -13.43 -8.57 3.92
C ILE A 80 -13.30 -7.25 3.14
N LEU A 81 -12.54 -7.23 2.04
CA LEU A 81 -12.43 -6.03 1.21
C LEU A 81 -13.76 -5.61 0.59
N ASP A 82 -14.67 -6.54 0.32
CA ASP A 82 -15.98 -6.22 -0.22
C ASP A 82 -16.89 -5.56 0.81
N GLU A 83 -16.95 -6.11 2.01
CA GLU A 83 -17.69 -5.54 3.14
C GLU A 83 -17.17 -4.14 3.49
N LEU A 84 -15.84 -3.97 3.51
CA LEU A 84 -15.21 -2.67 3.76
C LEU A 84 -15.28 -1.69 2.57
N LYS A 85 -15.90 -2.09 1.44
CA LYS A 85 -15.92 -1.32 0.17
C LYS A 85 -14.52 -0.90 -0.32
N ALA A 86 -13.50 -1.65 0.08
CA ALA A 86 -12.11 -1.47 -0.27
C ALA A 86 -11.78 -2.17 -1.60
N LYS A 87 -10.62 -1.83 -2.21
CA LYS A 87 -10.24 -2.30 -3.55
C LYS A 87 -9.00 -3.20 -3.56
N PHE A 88 -8.04 -2.97 -2.68
CA PHE A 88 -6.71 -3.55 -2.81
C PHE A 88 -6.41 -4.59 -1.74
N LEU A 89 -5.94 -5.76 -2.17
CA LEU A 89 -5.26 -6.73 -1.31
C LEU A 89 -3.77 -6.65 -1.61
N VAL A 90 -2.95 -6.25 -0.64
CA VAL A 90 -1.50 -6.16 -0.80
C VAL A 90 -0.84 -7.38 -0.18
N VAL A 91 -0.04 -8.09 -0.99
CA VAL A 91 0.67 -9.30 -0.57
C VAL A 91 2.13 -9.26 -1.02
N PRO A 92 3.08 -9.67 -0.17
CA PRO A 92 4.45 -9.88 -0.59
C PRO A 92 4.57 -11.15 -1.44
N PHE A 93 5.49 -11.18 -2.39
CA PHE A 93 5.71 -12.35 -3.25
C PHE A 93 7.15 -12.86 -3.18
N PHE A 94 7.33 -14.07 -2.62
CA PHE A 94 8.63 -14.68 -2.41
C PHE A 94 9.08 -15.54 -3.59
N THR A 95 10.38 -15.57 -3.86
CA THR A 95 11.01 -16.47 -4.85
C THR A 95 11.17 -17.91 -4.34
N ASN A 96 10.84 -18.16 -3.07
CA ASN A 96 11.19 -19.41 -2.40
C ASN A 96 10.20 -20.54 -2.73
N SER A 97 10.70 -21.73 -3.07
CA SER A 97 9.91 -22.86 -3.61
C SER A 97 8.85 -23.43 -2.65
N LYS A 98 8.99 -23.22 -1.34
CA LYS A 98 8.01 -23.66 -0.33
C LYS A 98 6.65 -22.95 -0.44
N TYR A 99 6.60 -21.79 -1.07
CA TYR A 99 5.38 -20.99 -1.24
C TYR A 99 4.99 -20.85 -2.71
N GLN A 100 5.26 -21.88 -3.52
CA GLN A 100 4.84 -21.89 -4.92
C GLN A 100 3.33 -21.75 -5.01
N VAL A 101 2.90 -20.71 -5.73
CA VAL A 101 1.50 -20.53 -6.06
C VAL A 101 1.14 -21.57 -7.12
N LYS A 102 0.31 -22.54 -6.74
CA LYS A 102 -0.06 -23.66 -7.62
C LYS A 102 -1.17 -23.27 -8.60
N ASP A 103 -2.10 -22.42 -8.17
CA ASP A 103 -3.35 -22.14 -8.90
C ASP A 103 -3.54 -20.62 -9.16
N MET A 104 -2.56 -19.97 -9.81
CA MET A 104 -2.68 -18.53 -10.16
C MET A 104 -3.93 -18.20 -10.99
N ASP A 105 -4.37 -19.12 -11.86
CA ASP A 105 -5.58 -18.93 -12.68
C ASP A 105 -6.84 -18.83 -11.81
N LYS A 106 -6.95 -19.67 -10.76
CA LYS A 106 -8.09 -19.60 -9.83
C LYS A 106 -8.06 -18.33 -9.00
N ILE A 107 -6.88 -17.89 -8.56
CA ILE A 107 -6.73 -16.62 -7.83
C ILE A 107 -7.15 -15.45 -8.71
N PHE A 108 -6.77 -15.48 -9.99
CA PHE A 108 -7.19 -14.49 -10.97
C PHE A 108 -8.72 -14.46 -11.11
N GLU A 109 -9.36 -15.61 -11.37
CA GLU A 109 -10.81 -15.71 -11.52
C GLU A 109 -11.55 -15.24 -10.27
N LEU A 110 -11.12 -15.69 -9.09
CA LEU A 110 -11.68 -15.30 -7.80
C LEU A 110 -11.58 -13.78 -7.61
N THR A 111 -10.38 -13.21 -7.79
CA THR A 111 -10.16 -11.76 -7.62
C THR A 111 -10.99 -10.95 -8.61
N ALA A 112 -11.13 -11.42 -9.85
CA ALA A 112 -11.97 -10.80 -10.86
C ALA A 112 -13.46 -10.83 -10.47
N ASN A 113 -13.95 -11.94 -9.91
CA ASN A 113 -15.34 -12.10 -9.47
C ASN A 113 -15.70 -11.13 -8.33
N TYR A 114 -14.79 -10.93 -7.37
CA TYR A 114 -14.96 -9.91 -6.33
C TYR A 114 -14.72 -8.48 -6.84
N ASN A 115 -14.34 -8.29 -8.10
CA ASN A 115 -13.94 -7.00 -8.67
C ASN A 115 -12.93 -6.27 -7.77
N LYS A 116 -11.90 -6.97 -7.30
CA LYS A 116 -10.80 -6.39 -6.50
C LYS A 116 -9.50 -6.39 -7.28
N THR A 117 -8.44 -5.88 -6.67
CA THR A 117 -7.10 -5.89 -7.26
C THR A 117 -6.10 -6.40 -6.23
N ILE A 118 -5.39 -7.49 -6.55
CA ILE A 118 -4.25 -7.95 -5.75
C ILE A 118 -3.00 -7.17 -6.18
N CYS A 119 -2.40 -6.44 -5.25
CA CYS A 119 -1.16 -5.71 -5.46
C CYS A 119 0.01 -6.51 -4.90
N ILE A 120 0.96 -6.86 -5.75
CA ILE A 120 2.20 -7.50 -5.32
C ILE A 120 3.14 -6.44 -4.77
N GLU A 121 3.54 -6.60 -3.50
CA GLU A 121 4.46 -5.68 -2.86
C GLU A 121 5.90 -5.88 -3.35
N THR A 122 6.56 -4.80 -3.77
CA THR A 122 8.00 -4.83 -4.07
C THR A 122 8.80 -4.80 -2.77
N LEU A 123 9.62 -5.83 -2.58
CA LEU A 123 10.47 -5.99 -1.42
C LEU A 123 11.94 -6.09 -1.86
N SER A 124 12.88 -6.16 -0.91
CA SER A 124 14.31 -6.06 -1.22
C SER A 124 14.73 -7.15 -2.23
N PRO A 125 15.42 -6.80 -3.34
CA PRO A 125 15.74 -7.76 -4.41
C PRO A 125 16.53 -9.00 -3.95
N LYS A 126 17.17 -8.95 -2.78
CA LYS A 126 17.94 -10.06 -2.22
C LYS A 126 17.07 -11.30 -1.92
N PHE A 127 15.78 -11.12 -1.65
CA PHE A 127 14.89 -12.21 -1.22
C PHE A 127 13.58 -12.30 -2.03
N PHE A 128 13.38 -11.39 -2.99
CA PHE A 128 12.09 -11.16 -3.64
C PHE A 128 12.24 -10.98 -5.15
N LEU A 129 11.11 -11.08 -5.88
CA LEU A 129 11.10 -10.96 -7.33
C LEU A 129 11.49 -9.55 -7.79
N PRO A 130 12.39 -9.41 -8.78
CA PRO A 130 12.58 -8.14 -9.48
C PRO A 130 11.27 -7.66 -10.09
N ILE A 131 11.06 -6.34 -10.14
CA ILE A 131 9.81 -5.72 -10.62
C ILE A 131 9.39 -6.22 -12.01
N LYS A 132 10.36 -6.50 -12.89
CA LYS A 132 10.14 -7.04 -14.23
C LYS A 132 9.34 -8.36 -14.23
N TYR A 133 9.60 -9.26 -13.28
CA TYR A 133 8.86 -10.51 -13.19
C TYR A 133 7.41 -10.27 -12.74
N ILE A 134 7.20 -9.27 -11.88
CA ILE A 134 5.86 -8.88 -11.43
C ILE A 134 5.08 -8.29 -12.60
N THR A 135 5.69 -7.41 -13.41
CA THR A 135 5.02 -6.84 -14.59
C THR A 135 4.68 -7.91 -15.63
N GLU A 136 5.59 -8.85 -15.90
CA GLU A 136 5.32 -9.99 -16.81
C GLU A 136 4.13 -10.83 -16.32
N MET A 137 4.03 -11.07 -15.00
CA MET A 137 2.88 -11.75 -14.41
C MET A 137 1.58 -10.94 -14.58
N ILE A 138 1.62 -9.63 -14.34
CA ILE A 138 0.43 -8.75 -14.50
C ILE A 138 -0.03 -8.72 -15.95
N ASP A 139 0.90 -8.64 -16.91
CA ASP A 139 0.56 -8.63 -18.34
C ASP A 139 -0.11 -9.94 -18.78
N LYS A 140 0.23 -11.07 -18.15
CA LYS A 140 -0.47 -12.34 -18.37
C LYS A 140 -1.91 -12.32 -17.86
N TYR A 141 -2.21 -11.60 -16.77
CA TYR A 141 -3.47 -11.70 -16.01
C TYR A 141 -4.29 -10.39 -15.94
N THR A 142 -4.10 -9.45 -16.87
CA THR A 142 -4.78 -8.14 -16.90
C THR A 142 -4.41 -7.18 -15.74
N LYS A 143 -4.24 -5.89 -16.08
CA LYS A 143 -3.89 -4.81 -15.15
C LYS A 143 -5.02 -4.36 -14.20
N SER A 144 -6.23 -4.91 -14.35
CA SER A 144 -7.38 -4.64 -13.47
C SER A 144 -7.43 -5.58 -12.26
N VAL A 145 -6.92 -6.81 -12.41
CA VAL A 145 -6.93 -7.83 -11.36
C VAL A 145 -5.63 -7.80 -10.55
N PHE A 146 -4.51 -7.55 -11.21
CA PHE A 146 -3.22 -7.43 -10.53
C PHE A 146 -2.59 -6.04 -10.69
N GLY A 147 -1.80 -5.67 -9.69
CA GLY A 147 -1.06 -4.42 -9.64
C GLY A 147 0.21 -4.53 -8.82
N ILE A 148 0.93 -3.41 -8.71
CA ILE A 148 2.15 -3.31 -7.91
C ILE A 148 1.90 -2.37 -6.72
N ALA A 149 2.28 -2.82 -5.53
CA ALA A 149 2.47 -1.97 -4.37
C ALA A 149 3.97 -1.70 -4.22
N TYR A 150 4.44 -0.58 -4.76
CA TYR A 150 5.87 -0.29 -4.81
C TYR A 150 6.34 0.33 -3.50
N ASN A 151 7.26 -0.33 -2.79
CA ASN A 151 7.80 0.17 -1.54
C ASN A 151 9.18 0.80 -1.72
N MET A 152 9.28 2.11 -1.53
CA MET A 152 10.54 2.84 -1.72
C MET A 152 11.63 2.42 -0.74
N TYR A 153 11.29 2.07 0.51
CA TYR A 153 12.28 1.72 1.52
C TYR A 153 12.99 0.40 1.21
N TYR A 154 12.24 -0.59 0.72
CA TYR A 154 12.82 -1.87 0.32
C TYR A 154 13.64 -1.77 -0.96
N ASN A 155 13.36 -0.77 -1.80
CA ASN A 155 14.08 -0.48 -3.04
C ASN A 155 15.11 0.65 -2.91
N ARG A 156 15.42 1.11 -1.68
CA ARG A 156 16.33 2.25 -1.42
C ARG A 156 17.74 2.11 -2.02
N MET A 157 18.22 0.88 -2.19
CA MET A 157 19.53 0.59 -2.80
C MET A 157 19.52 0.79 -4.33
N ASN A 158 18.34 0.93 -4.95
CA ASN A 158 18.19 1.21 -6.36
C ASN A 158 18.46 2.70 -6.64
N LYS A 159 19.65 3.02 -7.14
CA LYS A 159 20.04 4.40 -7.53
C LYS A 159 19.14 5.01 -8.61
N ASN A 160 18.44 4.18 -9.39
CA ASN A 160 17.55 4.59 -10.46
C ASN A 160 16.06 4.46 -10.09
N MET A 161 15.73 4.38 -8.80
CA MET A 161 14.36 4.17 -8.31
C MET A 161 13.31 5.08 -8.97
N PHE A 162 13.61 6.37 -9.18
CA PHE A 162 12.64 7.30 -9.79
C PHE A 162 12.35 6.95 -11.26
N ASN A 163 13.38 6.51 -12.01
CA ASN A 163 13.19 6.07 -13.38
C ASN A 163 12.41 4.74 -13.42
N GLU A 164 12.73 3.80 -12.52
CA GLU A 164 12.00 2.53 -12.40
C GLU A 164 10.52 2.77 -12.07
N ILE A 165 10.21 3.69 -11.15
CA ILE A 165 8.83 4.10 -10.86
C ILE A 165 8.17 4.69 -12.10
N GLY A 166 8.86 5.55 -12.86
CA GLY A 166 8.33 6.15 -14.09
C GLY A 166 8.04 5.15 -15.20
N GLU A 167 8.96 4.20 -15.42
CA GLU A 167 8.83 3.14 -16.44
C GLU A 167 7.68 2.17 -16.13
N ASN A 168 7.39 1.96 -14.84
CA ASN A 168 6.38 1.00 -14.38
C ASN A 168 5.10 1.67 -13.85
N ILE A 169 4.92 2.97 -14.10
CA ILE A 169 3.90 3.79 -13.42
C ILE A 169 2.46 3.32 -13.65
N GLU A 170 2.19 2.66 -14.78
CA GLU A 170 0.87 2.12 -15.11
C GLU A 170 0.51 0.84 -14.32
N TYR A 171 1.53 0.11 -13.85
CA TYR A 171 1.37 -1.11 -13.04
C TYR A 171 1.23 -0.77 -11.55
N ILE A 172 1.82 0.34 -11.11
CA ILE A 172 1.84 0.76 -9.70
C ILE A 172 0.46 1.31 -9.31
N LYS A 173 -0.19 0.64 -8.36
CA LYS A 173 -1.47 1.07 -7.75
C LYS A 173 -1.24 1.72 -6.39
N ILE A 174 -0.21 1.29 -5.67
CA ILE A 174 0.17 1.85 -4.37
C ILE A 174 1.66 2.15 -4.41
N LEU A 175 2.05 3.36 -4.01
CA LEU A 175 3.44 3.72 -3.79
C LEU A 175 3.62 4.03 -2.30
N TYR A 176 4.32 3.15 -1.58
CA TYR A 176 4.73 3.45 -0.21
C TYR A 176 5.94 4.36 -0.24
N PHE A 177 5.77 5.52 0.37
CA PHE A 177 6.81 6.54 0.41
C PHE A 177 7.08 6.99 1.83
N MET A 178 8.35 7.23 2.08
CA MET A 178 8.93 7.76 3.30
C MET A 178 10.31 8.30 2.93
N ASN A 179 10.93 9.05 3.82
CA ASN A 179 12.36 9.31 3.67
C ASN A 179 13.16 8.17 4.30
N PHE A 180 14.45 8.13 4.04
CA PHE A 180 15.34 7.17 4.67
C PHE A 180 16.76 7.69 4.66
N TYR A 181 17.57 7.15 5.57
CA TYR A 181 19.00 7.34 5.60
C TYR A 181 19.66 6.02 5.99
N LYS A 182 20.52 5.50 5.12
CA LYS A 182 21.12 4.16 5.28
C LYS A 182 20.06 3.05 5.44
N GLU A 183 19.93 2.46 6.62
CA GLU A 183 18.99 1.38 6.94
C GLU A 183 17.83 1.85 7.81
N ASN A 184 17.69 3.15 8.05
CA ASN A 184 16.63 3.70 8.88
C ASN A 184 15.53 4.33 8.03
N LYS A 185 14.28 3.97 8.33
CA LYS A 185 13.12 4.72 7.85
C LYS A 185 13.08 6.07 8.57
N LEU A 186 12.78 7.13 7.84
CA LEU A 186 12.69 8.50 8.34
C LEU A 186 11.39 9.16 7.88
N ASN A 187 10.99 10.20 8.62
CA ASN A 187 9.86 11.06 8.25
C ASN A 187 10.19 11.81 6.95
N ILE A 188 9.16 12.22 6.19
CA ILE A 188 9.38 12.82 4.86
C ILE A 188 10.17 14.13 4.92
N LEU A 189 10.05 14.85 6.04
CA LEU A 189 10.69 16.15 6.26
C LEU A 189 12.02 16.07 7.03
N ASP A 190 12.49 14.86 7.34
CA ASP A 190 13.74 14.71 8.10
C ASP A 190 14.93 15.26 7.29
N ASN A 191 15.72 16.12 7.93
CA ASN A 191 16.86 16.79 7.32
C ASN A 191 17.99 15.81 6.93
N MET A 192 18.03 14.62 7.52
CA MET A 192 19.00 13.57 7.19
C MET A 192 18.56 12.71 6.00
N GLY A 193 17.35 12.93 5.50
CA GLY A 193 16.76 12.13 4.43
C GLY A 193 17.51 12.21 3.10
N GLU A 194 17.65 11.06 2.44
CA GLU A 194 18.32 10.93 1.14
C GLU A 194 17.43 11.39 -0.04
N ILE A 195 16.11 11.50 0.17
CA ILE A 195 15.15 11.81 -0.89
C ILE A 195 14.43 13.13 -0.64
N ASN A 196 14.32 13.95 -1.68
CA ASN A 196 13.39 15.07 -1.70
C ASN A 196 11.98 14.57 -2.12
N ILE A 197 11.11 14.40 -1.14
CA ILE A 197 9.75 13.85 -1.33
C ILE A 197 8.87 14.77 -2.18
N PHE A 198 8.98 16.10 -2.04
CA PHE A 198 8.23 17.04 -2.88
C PHE A 198 8.64 16.97 -4.36
N ARG A 199 9.92 16.69 -4.65
CA ARG A 199 10.40 16.42 -6.00
C ARG A 199 9.79 15.13 -6.55
N LEU A 200 9.68 14.08 -5.75
CA LEU A 200 8.97 12.85 -6.13
C LEU A 200 7.50 13.12 -6.44
N ILE A 201 6.78 13.83 -5.56
CA ILE A 201 5.37 14.16 -5.77
C ILE A 201 5.18 14.95 -7.08
N ARG A 202 6.04 15.94 -7.35
CA ARG A 202 6.01 16.69 -8.61
C ARG A 202 6.28 15.81 -9.82
N TYR A 203 7.23 14.88 -9.71
CA TYR A 203 7.52 13.89 -10.75
C TYR A 203 6.27 13.02 -11.03
N LEU A 204 5.68 12.42 -10.00
CA LEU A 204 4.47 11.60 -10.12
C LEU A 204 3.29 12.37 -10.72
N HIS A 205 3.12 13.64 -10.33
CA HIS A 205 2.11 14.52 -10.91
C HIS A 205 2.32 14.72 -12.41
N ARG A 206 3.56 15.01 -12.84
CA ARG A 206 3.91 15.18 -14.26
C ARG A 206 3.64 13.91 -15.08
N TYR A 207 3.88 12.74 -14.50
CA TYR A 207 3.59 11.45 -15.14
C TYR A 207 2.14 10.98 -14.92
N LYS A 208 1.26 11.86 -14.41
CA LYS A 208 -0.17 11.62 -14.21
C LYS A 208 -0.47 10.38 -13.35
N PHE A 209 0.33 10.11 -12.32
CA PHE A 209 0.00 9.07 -11.34
C PHE A 209 -1.35 9.36 -10.68
N ARG A 210 -2.29 8.41 -10.74
CA ARG A 210 -3.68 8.62 -10.29
C ARG A 210 -4.06 7.87 -9.03
N TYR A 211 -3.30 6.84 -8.66
CA TYR A 211 -3.63 5.97 -7.54
C TYR A 211 -3.11 6.53 -6.20
N PHE A 212 -2.64 5.66 -5.30
CA PHE A 212 -2.40 5.98 -3.90
C PHE A 212 -0.92 6.14 -3.58
N LEU A 213 -0.59 7.24 -2.91
CA LEU A 213 0.66 7.47 -2.21
C LEU A 213 0.41 7.20 -0.73
N ILE A 214 1.05 6.18 -0.18
CA ILE A 214 0.83 5.75 1.20
C ILE A 214 2.08 6.05 2.05
N LEU A 215 1.91 6.79 3.14
CA LEU A 215 2.96 7.03 4.11
C LEU A 215 3.16 5.77 4.97
N ASP A 216 4.34 5.15 4.83
CA ASP A 216 4.75 3.95 5.54
C ASP A 216 5.84 4.28 6.58
N TYR A 217 5.45 5.06 7.59
CA TYR A 217 6.35 5.48 8.65
C TYR A 217 6.62 4.38 9.69
N PRO A 218 7.81 4.39 10.33
CA PRO A 218 8.03 3.63 11.56
C PRO A 218 7.12 4.18 12.66
N ASP A 219 6.93 3.46 13.77
CA ASP A 219 6.05 3.86 14.89
C ASP A 219 6.36 5.30 15.36
N ILE A 220 5.62 6.29 14.82
CA ILE A 220 5.70 7.69 15.24
C ILE A 220 4.45 8.08 15.98
N THR A 221 4.62 9.01 16.92
CA THR A 221 3.52 9.74 17.53
C THR A 221 2.65 10.39 16.45
N ILE A 222 1.35 10.30 16.66
CA ILE A 222 0.32 10.86 15.77
C ILE A 222 0.59 12.31 15.37
N TYR A 223 1.16 13.14 16.24
CA TYR A 223 1.45 14.55 15.98
C TYR A 223 2.45 14.80 14.83
N ASN A 224 3.52 14.01 14.74
CA ASN A 224 4.50 14.14 13.65
C ASN A 224 3.88 13.78 12.29
N LEU A 225 2.95 12.82 12.32
CA LEU A 225 2.19 12.43 11.15
C LEU A 225 1.29 13.57 10.62
N ILE A 226 0.63 14.31 11.52
CA ILE A 226 -0.27 15.43 11.15
C ILE A 226 0.50 16.47 10.33
N ASN A 227 1.61 16.98 10.87
CA ASN A 227 2.40 18.03 10.23
C ASN A 227 2.95 17.59 8.85
N ASP A 228 3.34 16.32 8.71
CA ASP A 228 3.83 15.79 7.44
C ASP A 228 2.71 15.69 6.40
N ILE A 229 1.51 15.24 6.80
CA ILE A 229 0.32 15.20 5.96
C ILE A 229 -0.08 16.60 5.50
N GLU A 230 -0.15 17.57 6.42
CA GLU A 230 -0.54 18.95 6.10
C GLU A 230 0.35 19.53 5.01
N LYS A 231 1.67 19.41 5.15
CA LYS A 231 2.62 19.93 4.13
C LYS A 231 2.53 19.21 2.81
N ILE A 232 2.29 17.89 2.79
CA ILE A 232 2.03 17.16 1.54
C ILE A 232 0.77 17.70 0.87
N MET A 233 -0.32 17.88 1.63
CA MET A 233 -1.60 18.31 1.10
C MET A 233 -1.53 19.74 0.56
N GLU A 234 -0.93 20.67 1.30
CA GLU A 234 -0.66 22.04 0.84
C GLU A 234 0.13 22.05 -0.46
N PHE A 235 1.20 21.23 -0.54
CA PHE A 235 1.99 21.12 -1.76
C PHE A 235 1.17 20.56 -2.93
N LEU A 236 0.35 19.53 -2.70
CA LEU A 236 -0.53 18.94 -3.71
C LEU A 236 -1.55 19.95 -4.25
N PHE A 237 -2.12 20.80 -3.38
CA PHE A 237 -3.01 21.88 -3.82
C PHE A 237 -2.25 22.88 -4.70
N SER A 238 -1.06 23.31 -4.26
CA SER A 238 -0.25 24.29 -4.99
C SER A 238 0.18 23.86 -6.41
N ILE A 239 0.32 22.55 -6.65
CA ILE A 239 0.70 22.02 -7.97
C ILE A 239 -0.51 21.69 -8.86
N LYS A 240 -1.73 21.60 -8.31
CA LYS A 240 -2.97 21.41 -9.08
C LYS A 240 -3.50 22.72 -9.66
N GLU A 241 -3.16 23.85 -9.04
CA GLU A 241 -3.53 25.20 -9.50
C GLU A 241 -2.67 25.71 -10.68
N LYS A 242 -1.69 24.91 -11.14
CA LYS A 242 -0.76 25.24 -12.23
C LYS A 242 -0.87 24.26 -13.38
#